data_AF-A0A822FUZ8-F1
#
_entry.id   AF-A0A822FUZ8-F1
#
_cell.length_a   1.000
_cell.length_b   1.000
_cell.length_c   1.000
_cell.angle_alpha   90.00
_cell.angle_beta   90.00
_cell.angle_gamma   90.00
#
_symmetry.space_group_name_H-M   'P 1'
#
loop_
_entity.id
_entity.type
_entity.pdbx_description
1 polymer ?
#
loop_
_entity_poly.entity_id
_entity_poly.type
_entity_poly.pdbx_seq_one_letter_code
_entity_poly.pdbx_strand_id
1 'polypeptide(L)'
;NLYSFKFITFVETEIPSEIKSHLNIKRLILKNDYFFKSWDNRIIETYLSCVPNLEQLCMYRHIFSSNMKNCLTNYDWCASLIGSHLPLLRRFNFYLHVVELENVDIDNIVRQCIENFQSAHNTRYQSWFVIKRSPMPNLLERKTPL
;
A
#
# COMPACT_ATOMS: atom_id res chain seq x y z
N ASN A 1 -21.85 -14.60 -5.30
CA ASN A 1 -21.11 -14.98 -4.08
C ASN A 1 -19.62 -14.96 -4.39
N LEU A 2 -18.91 -13.85 -4.12
CA LEU A 2 -17.49 -13.68 -4.44
C LEU A 2 -16.70 -13.59 -3.14
N TYR A 3 -16.08 -14.71 -2.73
CA TYR A 3 -15.27 -14.81 -1.50
C TYR A 3 -13.93 -14.06 -1.58
N SER A 4 -13.51 -13.64 -2.78
CA SER A 4 -12.28 -12.88 -3.01
C SER A 4 -12.48 -11.84 -4.11
N PHE A 5 -12.07 -10.60 -3.86
CA PHE A 5 -12.09 -9.53 -4.84
C PHE A 5 -10.68 -8.94 -4.97
N LYS A 6 -10.16 -8.92 -6.20
CA LYS A 6 -8.85 -8.33 -6.51
C LYS A 6 -9.10 -7.02 -7.22
N PHE A 7 -8.68 -5.92 -6.59
CA PHE A 7 -8.78 -4.61 -7.18
C PHE A 7 -7.38 -4.11 -7.55
N ILE A 8 -7.21 -3.64 -8.78
CA ILE A 8 -5.95 -3.06 -9.25
C ILE A 8 -6.28 -1.62 -9.63
N THR A 9 -5.76 -0.66 -8.86
CA THR A 9 -5.95 0.76 -9.13
C THR A 9 -4.80 1.28 -9.97
N PHE A 10 -5.11 1.72 -11.18
CA PHE A 10 -4.25 2.58 -11.99
C PHE A 10 -4.76 4.01 -11.82
N VAL A 11 -4.37 4.72 -10.75
CA VAL A 11 -4.99 6.02 -10.46
C VAL A 11 -4.34 7.12 -11.28
N GLU A 12 -5.02 7.54 -12.35
CA GLU A 12 -5.00 8.93 -12.86
C GLU A 12 -6.36 9.66 -12.67
N THR A 13 -7.40 8.99 -12.13
CA THR A 13 -8.77 9.53 -12.18
C THR A 13 -9.41 9.80 -10.81
N GLU A 14 -10.38 10.72 -10.84
CA GLU A 14 -11.25 11.17 -9.75
C GLU A 14 -11.85 10.03 -8.92
N ILE A 15 -12.04 10.29 -7.62
CA ILE A 15 -12.71 9.36 -6.70
C ILE A 15 -14.11 9.07 -7.28
N PRO A 16 -14.48 7.80 -7.52
CA PRO A 16 -15.79 7.48 -8.04
C PRO A 16 -16.88 8.05 -7.11
N SER A 17 -17.80 8.83 -7.67
CA SER A 17 -18.84 9.55 -6.91
C SER A 17 -19.79 8.62 -6.14
N GLU A 18 -19.90 7.35 -6.53
CA GLU A 18 -20.71 6.35 -5.83
C GLU A 18 -20.03 4.97 -5.82
N ILE A 19 -19.46 4.58 -4.68
CA ILE A 19 -19.02 3.19 -4.44
C ILE A 19 -20.00 2.51 -3.47
N LYS A 20 -20.65 1.45 -3.93
CA LYS A 20 -21.60 0.66 -3.11
C LYS A 20 -20.86 -0.20 -2.10
N SER A 21 -21.49 -0.47 -0.96
CA SER A 21 -20.95 -1.40 0.03
C SER A 21 -20.99 -2.85 -0.46
N HIS A 22 -19.91 -3.58 -0.20
CA HIS A 22 -19.66 -4.95 -0.63
C HIS A 22 -19.44 -5.86 0.59
N LEU A 23 -20.53 -6.19 1.28
CA LEU A 23 -20.54 -6.94 2.55
C LEU A 23 -19.99 -8.37 2.47
N ASN A 24 -19.91 -8.96 1.27
CA ASN A 24 -19.46 -10.34 1.06
C ASN A 24 -17.96 -10.46 0.79
N ILE A 25 -17.25 -9.35 0.61
CA ILE A 25 -15.81 -9.37 0.34
C ILE A 25 -15.07 -9.68 1.64
N LYS A 26 -14.34 -10.79 1.65
CA LYS A 26 -13.50 -11.21 2.80
C LYS A 26 -12.02 -10.96 2.60
N ARG A 27 -11.59 -10.80 1.34
CA ARG A 27 -10.21 -10.51 0.97
C ARG A 27 -10.16 -9.41 -0.09
N LEU A 28 -9.30 -8.42 0.15
CA LEU A 28 -9.07 -7.28 -0.71
C LEU A 28 -7.57 -7.15 -0.97
N ILE A 29 -7.23 -6.93 -2.22
CA ILE A 29 -5.89 -6.59 -2.66
C ILE A 29 -5.97 -5.20 -3.26
N LEU A 30 -5.14 -4.27 -2.79
CA LEU A 30 -4.98 -2.92 -3.32
C LEU A 30 -3.57 -2.79 -3.89
N LYS A 31 -3.46 -2.38 -5.15
CA LYS A 31 -2.19 -2.11 -5.80
C LYS A 31 -2.16 -0.67 -6.27
N ASN A 32 -1.27 0.14 -5.68
CA ASN A 32 -1.06 1.52 -6.08
C ASN A 32 0.24 1.61 -6.89
N ASP A 33 0.10 1.50 -8.21
CA ASP A 33 1.22 1.51 -9.14
C ASP A 33 1.68 2.95 -9.49
N TYR A 34 1.10 3.98 -8.86
CA TYR A 34 1.37 5.39 -9.18
C TYR A 34 2.44 6.02 -8.25
N PHE A 35 3.63 6.27 -8.79
CA PHE A 35 4.80 6.71 -8.01
C PHE A 35 4.71 8.12 -7.40
N PHE A 36 3.96 9.04 -8.03
CA PHE A 36 4.00 10.47 -7.68
C PHE A 36 2.98 10.88 -6.59
N LYS A 37 2.00 10.02 -6.29
CA LYS A 37 0.98 10.23 -5.24
C LYS A 37 0.66 8.96 -4.45
N SER A 38 1.60 8.01 -4.39
CA SER A 38 1.36 6.70 -3.78
C SER A 38 0.97 6.75 -2.31
N TRP A 39 1.18 7.89 -1.63
CA TRP A 39 0.97 8.10 -0.20
C TRP A 39 -0.30 8.87 0.17
N ASP A 40 -1.11 9.26 -0.81
CA ASP A 40 -2.45 9.78 -0.56
C ASP A 40 -3.41 8.64 -0.17
N ASN A 41 -3.94 8.70 1.05
CA ASN A 41 -4.79 7.65 1.58
C ASN A 41 -6.28 7.85 1.28
N ARG A 42 -6.71 8.98 0.69
CA ARG A 42 -8.15 9.27 0.49
C ARG A 42 -8.85 8.20 -0.34
N ILE A 43 -8.18 7.71 -1.38
CA ILE A 43 -8.70 6.65 -2.24
C ILE A 43 -8.77 5.32 -1.49
N ILE A 44 -7.78 5.03 -0.63
CA ILE A 44 -7.77 3.83 0.20
C ILE A 44 -8.95 3.86 1.17
N GLU A 45 -9.16 4.99 1.84
CA GLU A 45 -10.28 5.21 2.76
C GLU A 45 -11.62 4.89 2.08
N THR A 46 -11.85 5.41 0.88
CA THR A 46 -13.06 5.10 0.11
C THR A 46 -13.23 3.59 -0.07
N TYR A 47 -12.21 2.87 -0.54
CA TYR A 47 -12.31 1.43 -0.74
C TYR A 47 -12.53 0.66 0.56
N LEU A 48 -11.83 1.02 1.64
CA LEU A 48 -11.97 0.34 2.93
C LEU A 48 -13.38 0.54 3.52
N SER A 49 -13.96 1.73 3.38
CA SER A 49 -15.33 2.02 3.82
C SER A 49 -16.38 1.14 3.14
N CYS A 50 -16.09 0.67 1.92
CA CYS A 50 -17.01 -0.16 1.14
C CYS A 50 -16.91 -1.65 1.47
N VAL A 51 -15.96 -2.11 2.28
CA VAL A 51 -15.77 -3.53 2.62
C VAL A 51 -15.71 -3.76 4.14
N PRO A 52 -16.76 -3.42 4.91
CA PRO A 52 -16.72 -3.45 6.38
C PRO A 52 -16.47 -4.84 6.97
N ASN A 53 -16.77 -5.91 6.22
CA ASN A 53 -16.64 -7.30 6.66
C ASN A 53 -15.31 -7.97 6.25
N LEU A 54 -14.33 -7.17 5.83
CA LEU A 54 -13.05 -7.66 5.34
C LEU A 54 -12.25 -8.36 6.44
N GLU A 55 -11.69 -9.53 6.13
CA GLU A 55 -10.85 -10.30 7.05
C GLU A 55 -9.37 -10.30 6.63
N GLN A 56 -9.08 -10.07 5.35
CA GLN A 56 -7.73 -10.07 4.81
C GLN A 56 -7.48 -8.88 3.88
N LEU A 57 -6.44 -8.10 4.17
CA LEU A 57 -6.02 -6.98 3.35
C LEU A 57 -4.58 -7.19 2.85
N CYS A 58 -4.34 -6.98 1.57
CA CYS A 58 -3.00 -6.88 1.00
C CYS A 58 -2.85 -5.54 0.29
N MET A 59 -1.86 -4.74 0.67
CA MET A 59 -1.57 -3.46 0.03
C MET A 59 -0.18 -3.48 -0.61
N TYR A 60 -0.11 -3.03 -1.86
CA TYR A 60 1.13 -2.88 -2.61
C TYR A 60 1.32 -1.41 -2.92
N ARG A 61 2.47 -0.86 -2.55
CA ARG A 61 2.84 0.53 -2.80
C ARG A 61 4.26 0.63 -3.35
N HIS A 62 4.47 1.67 -4.15
CA HIS A 62 5.76 2.01 -4.70
C HIS A 62 6.25 3.35 -4.18
N ILE A 63 7.56 3.49 -3.99
CA ILE A 63 8.19 4.76 -3.62
C ILE A 63 9.60 4.86 -4.20
N PHE A 64 10.02 6.05 -4.60
CA PHE A 64 11.43 6.33 -4.89
C PHE A 64 12.23 6.47 -3.58
N SER A 65 13.45 5.95 -3.56
CA SER A 65 14.35 6.04 -2.39
C SER A 65 14.50 7.48 -1.88
N SER A 66 14.59 8.45 -2.78
CA SER A 66 14.68 9.90 -2.48
C SER A 66 13.51 10.44 -1.65
N ASN A 67 12.32 9.82 -1.76
CA ASN A 67 11.12 10.30 -1.08
C ASN A 67 10.86 9.58 0.26
N MET A 68 11.57 8.49 0.56
CA MET A 68 11.28 7.67 1.74
C MET A 68 11.35 8.44 3.04
N LYS A 69 12.39 9.26 3.24
CA LYS A 69 12.58 10.03 4.48
C LYS A 69 11.39 10.96 4.75
N ASN A 70 10.92 11.65 3.71
CA ASN A 70 9.86 12.65 3.85
C ASN A 70 8.47 12.02 3.96
N CYS A 71 8.25 10.88 3.26
CA CYS A 71 6.92 10.27 3.21
C CYS A 71 6.68 9.23 4.31
N LEU A 72 7.70 8.51 4.79
CA LEU A 72 7.50 7.28 5.56
C LEU A 72 7.82 7.38 7.04
N THR A 73 8.70 8.30 7.43
CA THR A 73 9.19 8.39 8.82
C THR A 73 8.05 8.66 9.81
N ASN A 74 7.03 9.42 9.40
CA ASN A 74 5.85 9.75 10.22
C ASN A 74 4.55 9.18 9.65
N TYR A 75 4.63 8.23 8.73
CA TYR A 75 3.44 7.64 8.12
C TYR A 75 2.75 6.71 9.13
N ASP A 76 1.41 6.76 9.18
CA ASP A 76 0.62 5.95 10.13
C ASP A 76 0.45 4.49 9.68
N TRP A 77 1.02 4.12 8.53
CA TRP A 77 0.91 2.80 7.93
C TRP A 77 -0.53 2.32 7.75
N CYS A 78 -1.45 3.25 7.48
CA CYS A 78 -2.91 3.03 7.39
C CYS A 78 -3.54 2.49 8.69
N ALA A 79 -2.86 2.54 9.83
CA ALA A 79 -3.37 1.97 11.08
C ALA A 79 -4.67 2.66 11.54
N SER A 80 -4.78 3.97 11.31
CA SER A 80 -5.99 4.73 11.64
C SER A 80 -7.16 4.28 10.78
N LEU A 81 -6.95 4.19 9.46
CA LEU A 81 -7.99 3.78 8.51
C LEU A 81 -8.44 2.33 8.72
N ILE A 82 -7.50 1.42 8.94
CA ILE A 82 -7.81 0.02 9.21
C ILE A 82 -8.60 -0.09 10.52
N GLY A 83 -8.18 0.63 11.57
CA GLY A 83 -8.87 0.64 12.85
C GLY A 83 -10.32 1.15 12.76
N SER A 84 -10.56 2.16 11.93
CA SER A 84 -11.89 2.76 11.76
C SER A 84 -12.83 1.95 10.87
N HIS A 85 -12.32 1.29 9.82
CA HIS A 85 -13.18 0.69 8.79
C HIS A 85 -13.24 -0.84 8.83
N LEU A 86 -12.24 -1.52 9.40
CA LEU A 86 -12.06 -2.97 9.25
C LEU A 86 -11.99 -3.68 10.61
N PRO A 87 -13.06 -3.63 11.44
CA PRO A 87 -13.06 -4.24 12.78
C PRO A 87 -12.89 -5.76 12.76
N LEU A 88 -13.15 -6.41 11.62
CA LEU A 88 -13.03 -7.86 11.45
C LEU A 88 -11.70 -8.30 10.83
N LEU A 89 -10.75 -7.38 10.62
CA LEU A 89 -9.48 -7.70 9.98
C LEU A 89 -8.69 -8.70 10.82
N ARG A 90 -8.28 -9.81 10.20
CA ARG A 90 -7.47 -10.86 10.83
C ARG A 90 -6.04 -10.88 10.30
N ARG A 91 -5.85 -10.48 9.04
CA ARG A 91 -4.55 -10.48 8.36
C ARG A 91 -4.33 -9.23 7.54
N PHE A 92 -3.15 -8.64 7.68
CA PHE A 92 -2.72 -7.48 6.91
C PHE A 92 -1.31 -7.68 6.35
N ASN A 93 -1.19 -7.67 5.02
CA ASN A 93 0.11 -7.72 4.33
C ASN A 93 0.37 -6.39 3.64
N PHE A 94 1.51 -5.77 3.94
CA PHE A 94 1.95 -4.56 3.27
C PHE A 94 3.24 -4.83 2.50
N TYR A 95 3.21 -4.57 1.20
CA TYR A 95 4.34 -4.74 0.29
C TYR A 95 4.77 -3.37 -0.19
N LEU A 96 5.97 -2.95 0.21
CA LEU A 96 6.59 -1.72 -0.24
C LEU A 96 7.68 -2.04 -1.25
N HIS A 97 7.51 -1.54 -2.46
CA HIS A 97 8.54 -1.59 -3.49
C HIS A 97 9.28 -0.25 -3.53
N VAL A 98 10.55 -0.28 -3.14
CA VAL A 98 11.47 0.85 -3.21
C VAL A 98 12.21 0.81 -4.54
N VAL A 99 12.08 1.87 -5.32
CA VAL A 99 12.89 2.12 -6.52
C VAL A 99 14.09 2.95 -6.11
N GLU A 100 15.26 2.34 -6.20
CA GLU A 100 16.53 2.95 -5.81
C GLU A 100 17.02 3.91 -6.91
N LEU A 101 17.15 5.18 -6.53
CA LEU A 101 17.95 6.16 -7.25
C LEU A 101 19.39 6.11 -6.71
N GLU A 102 20.36 6.37 -7.59
CA GLU A 102 21.79 6.32 -7.25
C GLU A 102 22.13 7.18 -6.02
N ASN A 103 22.98 6.67 -5.14
CA ASN A 103 23.59 7.37 -4.00
C ASN A 103 22.69 7.73 -2.80
N VAL A 104 21.59 7.00 -2.55
CA VAL A 104 20.80 7.16 -1.31
C VAL A 104 21.05 5.99 -0.36
N ASP A 105 21.73 6.24 0.76
CA ASP A 105 21.76 5.28 1.88
C ASP A 105 20.39 5.25 2.57
N ILE A 106 19.62 4.20 2.27
CA ILE A 106 18.26 4.00 2.77
C ILE A 106 18.16 2.99 3.90
N ASP A 107 19.25 2.36 4.32
CA ASP A 107 19.17 1.24 5.27
C ASP A 107 18.61 1.68 6.62
N ASN A 108 19.06 2.84 7.11
CA ASN A 108 18.51 3.40 8.34
C ASN A 108 17.02 3.78 8.21
N ILE A 109 16.61 4.30 7.05
CA ILE A 109 15.19 4.65 6.80
C ILE A 109 14.34 3.37 6.74
N VAL A 110 14.83 2.32 6.09
CA VAL A 110 14.17 1.02 6.01
C VAL A 110 13.97 0.43 7.41
N ARG A 111 15.00 0.47 8.25
CA ARG A 111 14.90 0.01 9.65
C ARG A 111 13.83 0.79 10.42
N GLN A 112 13.83 2.11 10.32
CA GLN A 112 12.80 2.95 10.94
C GLN A 112 11.39 2.63 10.43
N CYS A 113 11.23 2.38 9.12
CA CYS A 113 9.94 1.99 8.55
C CYS A 113 9.43 0.68 9.14
N ILE A 114 10.32 -0.30 9.34
CA ILE A 114 9.97 -1.60 9.94
C ILE A 114 9.52 -1.41 11.39
N GLU A 115 10.29 -0.68 12.18
CA GLU A 115 9.97 -0.39 13.59
C GLU A 115 8.61 0.35 13.71
N ASN A 116 8.39 1.37 12.87
CA ASN A 116 7.14 2.13 12.85
C ASN A 116 5.94 1.27 12.42
N PHE A 117 6.10 0.45 11.38
CA PHE A 117 5.04 -0.47 10.94
C PHE A 117 4.66 -1.45 12.04
N GLN A 118 5.65 -2.07 12.68
CA GLN A 118 5.42 -3.03 13.76
C GLN A 118 4.71 -2.37 14.94
N SER A 119 5.15 -1.18 15.34
CA SER A 119 4.49 -0.40 16.39
C SER A 119 3.03 -0.10 16.06
N ALA A 120 2.74 0.25 14.81
CA ALA A 120 1.38 0.58 14.37
C ALA A 120 0.42 -0.62 14.33
N HIS A 121 0.92 -1.85 14.14
CA HIS A 121 0.09 -3.03 13.78
C HIS A 121 0.21 -4.24 14.72
N ASN A 122 1.19 -4.32 15.62
CA ASN A 122 1.53 -5.55 16.37
C ASN A 122 0.44 -6.11 17.31
N THR A 123 -0.62 -5.38 17.62
CA THR A 123 -1.56 -5.75 18.69
C THR A 123 -2.98 -6.06 18.22
N ARG A 124 -3.31 -5.85 16.94
CA ARG A 124 -4.71 -5.92 16.44
C ARG A 124 -5.00 -7.14 15.59
N TYR A 125 -4.03 -7.59 14.80
CA TYR A 125 -4.16 -8.69 13.85
C TYR A 125 -2.79 -9.21 13.46
N GLN A 126 -2.75 -10.33 12.74
CA GLN A 126 -1.51 -10.81 12.14
C GLN A 126 -1.11 -9.84 11.02
N SER A 127 0.09 -9.27 11.11
CA SER A 127 0.60 -8.35 10.09
C SER A 127 1.97 -8.75 9.57
N TRP A 128 2.20 -8.48 8.28
CA TRP A 128 3.49 -8.68 7.64
C TRP A 128 3.85 -7.45 6.82
N PHE A 129 5.12 -7.07 6.91
CA PHE A 129 5.69 -6.01 6.11
C PHE A 129 6.85 -6.54 5.29
N VAL A 130 6.78 -6.35 3.97
CA VAL A 130 7.79 -6.81 3.03
C VAL A 130 8.28 -5.60 2.25
N ILE A 131 9.59 -5.38 2.29
CA ILE A 131 10.25 -4.37 1.47
C ILE A 131 11.00 -5.07 0.36
N LYS A 132 10.68 -4.74 -0.89
CA LYS A 132 11.44 -5.14 -2.07
C LYS A 132 12.18 -3.92 -2.60
N ARG A 133 13.47 -4.07 -2.86
CA ARG A 133 14.29 -3.04 -3.49
C ARG A 133 14.53 -3.41 -4.96
N SER A 134 14.53 -2.43 -5.84
CA SER A 134 15.02 -2.61 -7.20
C SER A 134 15.75 -1.36 -7.68
N PRO A 135 16.76 -1.52 -8.56
CA PRO A 135 17.32 -0.37 -9.26
C PRO A 135 16.24 0.31 -10.10
N MET A 136 16.41 1.60 -10.36
CA MET A 136 15.66 2.32 -11.38
C MET A 136 15.82 1.57 -12.71
N PRO A 137 14.74 1.17 -13.40
CA PRO A 137 14.86 0.55 -14.70
C PRO A 137 15.52 1.54 -15.67
N ASN A 138 16.57 1.11 -16.38
CA ASN A 138 17.18 1.87 -17.47
C ASN A 138 16.10 2.19 -18.50
N LEU A 139 15.57 3.41 -18.51
CA LEU A 139 14.56 3.86 -19.47
C LEU A 139 15.07 3.84 -20.92
N LEU A 140 16.38 3.65 -21.11
CA LEU A 140 17.07 3.56 -22.41
C LEU A 140 17.12 2.15 -23.01
N GLU A 141 16.68 1.10 -22.30
CA GLU A 141 16.69 -0.28 -22.83
C GLU A 141 15.38 -0.71 -23.50
N ARG A 142 14.34 0.15 -23.52
CA ARG A 142 13.21 -0.01 -24.44
C ARG A 142 13.62 0.45 -25.85
N LYS A 143 14.60 -0.23 -26.45
CA LYS A 143 14.80 -0.17 -27.90
C LYS A 143 13.61 -0.86 -28.58
N THR A 144 13.03 -0.12 -29.51
CA THR A 144 11.98 -0.48 -30.46
C THR A 144 12.06 -1.93 -30.94
N PRO A 145 10.95 -2.68 -31.01
CA PRO A 145 10.89 -3.83 -31.90
C PRO A 145 10.97 -3.33 -33.35
N LEU A 146 11.72 -4.09 -34.15
CA LEU A 146 12.06 -3.89 -35.57
C LEU A 146 10.89 -3.43 -36.44
#